data_AF-A0A1E3QFF7-F1
#
_entry.id   AF-A0A1E3QFF7-F1
#
_cell.length_a   1.000
_cell.length_b   1.000
_cell.length_c   1.000
_cell.angle_alpha   90.00
_cell.angle_beta   90.00
_cell.angle_gamma   90.00
#
_symmetry.space_group_name_H-M   'P 1'
#
loop_
_entity.id
_entity.type
_entity.pdbx_description
1 polymer ?
#
loop_
_entity_poly.entity_id
_entity_poly.type
_entity_poly.pdbx_seq_one_letter_code
_entity_poly.pdbx_strand_id
1 'polypeptide(L)'
;MANEIVDFIYSVPPITRVFLLGTIGTTFGTLLNVISPSLLINYWPSTVYKLQLWRPFTAFFVVGGDPMSKLMEIYMFYTYSKDLEMEKFRGYTADYLYFLTLLGSVIAGLNYVTGGFAYLAPLLVALTHTWSQYNPERIVRFYFGITFKAKYLPAVLLAFKLLIEGQLSFLISATGVVASYLYQHLETSQPGSPPSPIIQTPQWLKKLLPAAWSVESGWTTDTRHVQRSFGSAYYPSAPAGSGRPGSTSSNSRPEGSSVSFRWGRGHRLGGS
;
A
#
# COMPACT_ATOMS: atom_id res chain seq x y z
N MET A 1 28.81 -0.53 13.53
CA MET A 1 28.34 -1.60 12.63
C MET A 1 26.97 -2.15 13.01
N ALA A 2 26.70 -2.63 14.23
CA ALA A 2 25.35 -3.08 14.61
C ALA A 2 24.29 -1.96 14.46
N ASN A 3 24.65 -0.72 14.83
CA ASN A 3 23.75 0.42 14.74
C ASN A 3 23.38 0.77 13.28
N GLU A 4 24.30 0.67 12.32
CA GLU A 4 24.02 1.00 10.91
C GLU A 4 23.01 0.04 10.26
N ILE A 5 23.10 -1.26 10.60
CA ILE A 5 22.14 -2.27 10.12
C ILE A 5 20.77 -2.00 10.72
N VAL A 6 20.74 -1.69 12.02
CA VAL A 6 19.52 -1.36 12.75
C VAL A 6 18.89 -0.08 12.19
N ASP A 7 19.68 0.95 11.91
CA ASP A 7 19.26 2.20 11.29
C ASP A 7 18.72 1.98 9.87
N PHE A 8 19.39 1.14 9.07
CA PHE A 8 18.91 0.74 7.75
C PHE A 8 17.56 0.02 7.84
N ILE A 9 17.43 -0.95 8.75
CA ILE A 9 16.16 -1.66 8.99
C ILE A 9 15.08 -0.66 9.41
N TYR A 10 15.40 0.29 10.29
CA TYR A 10 14.47 1.32 10.74
C TYR A 10 14.05 2.30 9.63
N SER A 11 14.92 2.53 8.64
CA SER A 11 14.64 3.36 7.45
C SER A 11 13.62 2.73 6.49
N VAL A 12 13.43 1.41 6.56
CA VAL A 12 12.45 0.71 5.73
C VAL A 12 11.05 0.85 6.35
N PRO A 13 10.02 1.18 5.55
CA PRO A 13 8.65 1.25 6.02
C PRO A 13 8.19 -0.06 6.71
N PRO A 14 7.30 0.01 7.70
CA PRO A 14 7.01 -1.11 8.60
C PRO A 14 6.47 -2.36 7.88
N ILE A 15 5.59 -2.22 6.89
CA ILE A 15 5.01 -3.40 6.22
C ILE A 15 6.01 -4.00 5.25
N THR A 16 6.63 -3.14 4.43
CA THR A 16 7.71 -3.55 3.52
C THR A 16 8.83 -4.28 4.29
N ARG A 17 9.15 -3.83 5.51
CA ARG A 17 10.15 -4.47 6.38
C ARG A 17 9.76 -5.89 6.78
N VAL A 18 8.54 -6.10 7.25
CA VAL A 18 8.07 -7.44 7.66
C VAL A 18 8.05 -8.40 6.46
N PHE A 19 7.59 -7.93 5.29
CA PHE A 19 7.62 -8.73 4.06
C PHE A 19 9.04 -9.06 3.61
N LEU A 20 9.96 -8.09 3.67
CA LEU A 20 11.35 -8.27 3.30
C LEU A 20 12.07 -9.24 4.25
N LEU A 21 11.92 -9.07 5.56
CA LEU A 21 12.55 -9.97 6.53
C LEU A 21 11.98 -11.39 6.41
N GLY A 22 10.67 -11.51 6.17
CA GLY A 22 10.02 -12.79 5.93
C GLY A 22 10.55 -13.51 4.69
N THR A 23 10.63 -12.80 3.54
CA THR A 23 11.11 -13.36 2.27
C THR A 23 12.61 -13.71 2.30
N ILE A 24 13.42 -12.88 2.97
CA ILE A 24 14.83 -13.18 3.20
C ILE A 24 14.96 -14.42 4.10
N GLY A 25 14.20 -14.47 5.20
CA GLY A 25 14.24 -15.60 6.13
C GLY A 25 13.86 -16.93 5.49
N THR A 26 12.79 -16.97 4.70
CA THR A 26 12.39 -18.18 3.94
C THR A 26 13.40 -18.54 2.86
N THR A 27 13.99 -17.55 2.18
CA THR A 27 15.02 -17.79 1.15
C THR A 27 16.28 -18.39 1.76
N PHE A 28 16.80 -17.83 2.85
CA PHE A 28 17.92 -18.43 3.58
C PHE A 28 17.56 -19.80 4.16
N GLY A 29 16.35 -19.98 4.71
CA GLY A 29 15.89 -21.26 5.25
C GLY A 29 15.81 -22.37 4.20
N THR A 30 15.43 -22.04 2.96
CA THR A 30 15.42 -22.99 1.84
C THR A 30 16.82 -23.22 1.25
N LEU A 31 17.69 -22.22 1.24
CA LEU A 31 19.09 -22.35 0.79
C LEU A 31 19.92 -23.22 1.73
N LEU A 32 19.73 -23.09 3.05
CA LEU A 32 20.39 -23.92 4.06
C LEU A 32 19.77 -25.31 4.19
N ASN A 33 18.74 -25.63 3.37
CA ASN A 33 17.99 -26.88 3.37
C ASN A 33 17.38 -27.24 4.75
N VAL A 34 17.23 -26.24 5.62
CA VAL A 34 16.60 -26.37 6.94
C VAL A 34 15.09 -26.58 6.79
N ILE A 35 14.50 -25.99 5.73
CA ILE A 35 13.09 -26.11 5.39
C ILE A 35 12.97 -26.65 3.97
N SER A 36 12.31 -27.80 3.80
CA SER A 36 12.06 -28.34 2.46
C SER A 36 11.16 -27.37 1.67
N PRO A 37 11.54 -26.97 0.44
CA PRO A 37 10.69 -26.15 -0.44
C PRO A 37 9.29 -26.74 -0.65
N SER A 38 9.15 -28.07 -0.58
CA SER A 38 7.88 -28.79 -0.71
C SER A 38 6.86 -28.50 0.41
N LEU A 39 7.32 -28.11 1.61
CA LEU A 39 6.47 -27.73 2.73
C LEU A 39 5.90 -26.31 2.58
N LEU A 40 6.63 -25.46 1.88
CA LEU A 40 6.35 -24.04 1.69
C LEU A 40 5.48 -23.76 0.46
N ILE A 41 5.55 -24.64 -0.54
CA ILE A 41 4.73 -24.59 -1.74
C ILE A 41 3.26 -24.84 -1.38
N ASN A 42 2.37 -24.00 -1.94
CA ASN A 42 0.94 -24.25 -1.83
C ASN A 42 0.51 -25.34 -2.82
N TYR A 43 -0.05 -26.42 -2.30
CA TYR A 43 -0.70 -27.47 -3.09
C TYR A 43 -2.18 -27.47 -2.76
N TRP A 44 -2.98 -26.91 -3.67
CA TRP A 44 -4.41 -26.64 -3.47
C TRP A 44 -5.25 -27.83 -3.01
N PRO A 45 -5.07 -29.06 -3.54
CA PRO A 45 -5.81 -30.20 -3.03
C PRO A 45 -5.50 -30.48 -1.55
N SER A 46 -4.24 -30.37 -1.10
CA SER A 46 -3.92 -30.59 0.32
C SER A 46 -4.41 -29.45 1.20
N THR A 47 -4.44 -28.21 0.69
CA THR A 47 -4.88 -27.04 1.46
C THR A 47 -6.39 -27.06 1.73
N VAL A 48 -7.21 -27.43 0.75
CA VAL A 48 -8.68 -27.47 0.89
C VAL A 48 -9.13 -28.73 1.65
N TYR A 49 -8.54 -29.90 1.36
CA TYR A 49 -8.94 -31.15 2.01
C TYR A 49 -8.35 -31.35 3.42
N LYS A 50 -7.20 -30.73 3.76
CA LYS A 50 -6.55 -30.86 5.09
C LYS A 50 -6.55 -29.56 5.91
N LEU A 51 -7.30 -28.53 5.50
CA LEU A 51 -7.42 -27.23 6.18
C LEU A 51 -6.08 -26.57 6.52
N GLN A 52 -5.08 -26.69 5.64
CA GLN A 52 -3.74 -26.13 5.88
C GLN A 52 -3.66 -24.64 5.50
N LEU A 53 -4.42 -23.80 6.21
CA LEU A 53 -4.58 -22.35 5.93
C LEU A 53 -3.27 -21.55 5.99
N TRP A 54 -2.23 -22.08 6.64
CA TRP A 54 -0.93 -21.42 6.69
C TRP A 54 -0.18 -21.46 5.35
N ARG A 55 -0.42 -22.46 4.48
CA ARG A 55 0.28 -22.64 3.20
C ARG A 55 0.15 -21.46 2.23
N PRO A 56 -1.06 -20.93 1.96
CA PRO A 56 -1.18 -19.77 1.09
C PRO A 56 -0.50 -18.53 1.69
N PHE A 57 -0.49 -18.38 3.02
CA PHE A 57 0.20 -17.28 3.68
C PHE A 57 1.73 -17.41 3.53
N THR A 58 2.28 -18.60 3.77
CA THR A 58 3.73 -18.84 3.61
C THR A 58 4.17 -18.73 2.15
N ALA A 59 3.32 -19.08 1.18
CA ALA A 59 3.62 -18.99 -0.25
C ALA A 59 3.83 -17.55 -0.77
N PHE A 60 3.36 -16.53 -0.05
CA PHE A 60 3.72 -15.12 -0.36
C PHE A 60 5.16 -14.79 -0.02
N PHE A 61 5.79 -15.51 0.91
CA PHE A 61 7.18 -15.30 1.29
C PHE A 61 8.14 -16.18 0.50
N VAL A 62 7.64 -17.07 -0.36
CA VAL A 62 8.47 -18.04 -1.10
C VAL A 62 8.81 -17.50 -2.47
N VAL A 63 10.10 -17.57 -2.80
CA VAL A 63 10.63 -17.15 -4.10
C VAL A 63 11.08 -18.38 -4.88
N GLY A 64 10.53 -18.53 -6.08
CA GLY A 64 10.86 -19.61 -7.01
C GLY A 64 12.11 -19.30 -7.85
N GLY A 65 12.63 -20.32 -8.53
CA GLY A 65 13.72 -20.16 -9.50
C GLY A 65 15.13 -20.24 -8.93
N ASP A 66 16.10 -19.81 -9.73
CA ASP A 66 17.52 -19.84 -9.38
C ASP A 66 17.90 -18.80 -8.32
N PRO A 67 18.96 -19.02 -7.51
CA PRO A 67 19.37 -18.11 -6.44
C PRO A 67 19.51 -16.64 -6.88
N MET A 68 20.02 -16.41 -8.11
CA MET A 68 20.16 -15.07 -8.67
C MET A 68 18.80 -14.44 -9.03
N SER A 69 17.88 -15.23 -9.61
CA SER A 69 16.51 -14.77 -9.89
C SER A 69 15.79 -14.39 -8.59
N LYS A 70 15.96 -15.20 -7.54
CA LYS A 70 15.37 -14.94 -6.22
C LYS A 70 15.83 -13.60 -5.62
N LEU A 71 17.14 -13.35 -5.62
CA LEU A 71 17.70 -12.11 -5.08
C LEU A 71 17.16 -10.88 -5.83
N MET A 72 17.10 -10.97 -7.15
CA MET A 72 16.63 -9.87 -7.97
C MET A 72 15.12 -9.63 -7.80
N GLU A 73 14.34 -10.70 -7.66
CA GLU A 73 12.92 -10.60 -7.35
C GLU A 73 12.67 -9.93 -5.98
N ILE A 74 13.42 -10.32 -4.94
CA ILE A 74 13.35 -9.70 -3.61
C ILE A 74 13.75 -8.22 -3.67
N TYR A 75 14.82 -7.89 -4.41
CA TYR A 75 15.28 -6.51 -4.57
C TYR A 75 14.23 -5.63 -5.28
N MET A 76 13.63 -6.14 -6.36
CA MET A 76 12.57 -5.43 -7.07
C MET A 76 11.33 -5.27 -6.21
N PHE A 77 10.95 -6.31 -5.49
CA PHE A 77 9.84 -6.26 -4.55
C PHE A 77 10.05 -5.18 -3.50
N TYR A 78 11.22 -5.17 -2.85
CA TYR A 78 11.61 -4.16 -1.88
C TYR A 78 11.50 -2.75 -2.46
N THR A 79 12.05 -2.52 -3.64
CA THR A 79 12.10 -1.19 -4.27
C THR A 79 10.71 -0.65 -4.56
N TYR A 80 9.84 -1.43 -5.23
CA TYR A 80 8.50 -0.95 -5.57
C TYR A 80 7.55 -0.95 -4.37
N SER A 81 7.71 -1.87 -3.44
CA SER A 81 6.95 -1.90 -2.16
C SER A 81 7.24 -0.65 -1.35
N LYS A 82 8.52 -0.30 -1.17
CA LYS A 82 8.96 0.90 -0.46
C LYS A 82 8.44 2.17 -1.13
N ASP A 83 8.60 2.29 -2.45
CA ASP A 83 8.16 3.48 -3.17
C ASP A 83 6.63 3.63 -3.08
N LEU A 84 5.85 2.55 -3.17
CA LEU A 84 4.40 2.60 -2.97
C LEU A 84 4.00 3.00 -1.54
N GLU A 85 4.65 2.44 -0.52
CA GLU A 85 4.36 2.76 0.89
C GLU A 85 4.72 4.22 1.22
N MET A 86 5.78 4.76 0.62
CA MET A 86 6.25 6.14 0.82
C MET A 86 5.52 7.20 -0.03
N GLU A 87 5.20 6.90 -1.29
CA GLU A 87 4.59 7.86 -2.22
C GLU A 87 3.07 7.83 -2.12
N LYS A 88 2.45 6.64 -2.22
CA LYS A 88 0.99 6.48 -2.28
C LYS A 88 0.34 6.43 -0.90
N PHE A 89 0.96 5.72 0.07
CA PHE A 89 0.34 5.41 1.37
C PHE A 89 1.02 6.09 2.57
N ARG A 90 1.66 7.25 2.35
CA ARG A 90 2.38 7.98 3.39
C ARG A 90 1.49 8.27 4.60
N GLY A 91 1.87 7.73 5.76
CA GLY A 91 1.18 7.93 7.03
C GLY A 91 -0.01 6.98 7.30
N TYR A 92 -0.46 6.20 6.32
CA TYR A 92 -1.58 5.28 6.44
C TYR A 92 -1.15 3.83 6.17
N THR A 93 -0.27 3.31 7.02
CA THR A 93 0.27 1.93 6.95
C THR A 93 -0.85 0.88 6.86
N ALA A 94 -1.95 1.05 7.60
CA ALA A 94 -3.09 0.14 7.52
C ALA A 94 -3.68 0.02 6.09
N ASP A 95 -3.73 1.12 5.33
CA ASP A 95 -4.32 1.14 3.99
C ASP A 95 -3.43 0.37 3.00
N TYR A 96 -2.11 0.45 3.18
CA TYR A 96 -1.16 -0.33 2.40
C TYR A 96 -1.26 -1.83 2.71
N LEU A 97 -1.39 -2.22 3.98
CA LEU A 97 -1.59 -3.62 4.33
C LEU A 97 -2.89 -4.15 3.72
N TYR A 98 -3.96 -3.38 3.81
CA TYR A 98 -5.23 -3.78 3.20
C TYR A 98 -5.09 -3.97 1.68
N PHE A 99 -4.43 -3.03 0.99
CA PHE A 99 -4.12 -3.15 -0.43
C PHE A 99 -3.36 -4.44 -0.75
N LEU A 100 -2.32 -4.77 0.01
CA LEU A 100 -1.59 -6.03 -0.14
C LEU A 100 -2.48 -7.25 0.13
N THR A 101 -3.36 -7.21 1.13
CA THR A 101 -4.29 -8.32 1.40
C THR A 101 -5.33 -8.50 0.30
N LEU A 102 -5.82 -7.42 -0.30
CA LEU A 102 -6.75 -7.49 -1.42
C LEU A 102 -6.05 -8.11 -2.62
N LEU A 103 -4.88 -7.59 -3.00
CA LEU A 103 -4.07 -8.18 -4.08
C LEU A 103 -3.78 -9.66 -3.80
N GLY A 104 -3.32 -9.98 -2.59
CA GLY A 104 -3.06 -11.36 -2.17
C GLY A 104 -4.29 -12.25 -2.25
N SER A 105 -5.46 -11.77 -1.84
CA SER A 105 -6.71 -12.54 -1.90
C SER A 105 -7.13 -12.86 -3.34
N VAL A 106 -6.98 -11.91 -4.26
CA VAL A 106 -7.28 -12.09 -5.68
C VAL A 106 -6.26 -13.02 -6.32
N ILE A 107 -4.97 -12.84 -6.03
CA ILE A 107 -3.90 -13.73 -6.50
C ILE A 107 -4.12 -15.15 -5.98
N ALA A 108 -4.49 -15.33 -4.73
CA ALA A 108 -4.82 -16.64 -4.17
C ALA A 108 -6.03 -17.26 -4.88
N GLY A 109 -7.11 -16.50 -5.08
CA GLY A 109 -8.29 -16.96 -5.81
C GLY A 109 -7.98 -17.38 -7.26
N LEU A 110 -7.19 -16.59 -7.98
CA LEU A 110 -6.78 -16.91 -9.36
C LEU A 110 -5.83 -18.12 -9.42
N ASN A 111 -4.89 -18.21 -8.47
CA ASN A 111 -3.96 -19.32 -8.42
C ASN A 111 -4.60 -20.66 -8.02
N TYR A 112 -5.81 -20.66 -7.45
CA TYR A 112 -6.60 -21.89 -7.31
C TYR A 112 -6.86 -22.55 -8.67
N VAL A 113 -7.11 -21.74 -9.69
CA VAL A 113 -7.39 -22.21 -11.06
C VAL A 113 -6.09 -22.51 -11.81
N THR A 114 -5.06 -21.68 -11.65
CA THR A 114 -3.78 -21.82 -12.37
C THR A 114 -2.85 -22.89 -11.77
N GLY A 115 -3.07 -23.29 -10.51
CA GLY A 115 -2.20 -24.25 -9.82
C GLY A 115 -0.86 -23.67 -9.38
N GLY A 116 -0.78 -22.35 -9.18
CA GLY A 116 0.47 -21.66 -8.86
C GLY A 116 1.00 -21.97 -7.46
N PHE A 117 2.31 -22.21 -7.40
CA PHE A 117 3.04 -22.67 -6.21
C PHE A 117 3.68 -21.55 -5.38
N ALA A 118 3.95 -20.39 -5.99
CA ALA A 118 4.60 -19.23 -5.37
C ALA A 118 3.84 -17.94 -5.68
N TYR A 119 3.62 -17.10 -4.67
CA TYR A 119 2.79 -15.89 -4.79
C TYR A 119 3.57 -14.58 -4.72
N LEU A 120 4.88 -14.61 -4.44
CA LEU A 120 5.69 -13.40 -4.48
C LEU A 120 5.79 -12.81 -5.90
N ALA A 121 5.98 -13.64 -6.92
CA ALA A 121 6.09 -13.19 -8.32
C ALA A 121 4.84 -12.44 -8.81
N PRO A 122 3.61 -12.98 -8.69
CA PRO A 122 2.42 -12.22 -9.06
C PRO A 122 2.21 -10.99 -8.18
N LEU A 123 2.58 -11.04 -6.90
CA LEU A 123 2.49 -9.88 -6.01
C LEU A 123 3.44 -8.76 -6.47
N LEU A 124 4.68 -9.10 -6.83
CA LEU A 124 5.66 -8.18 -7.40
C LEU A 124 5.11 -7.53 -8.68
N VAL A 125 4.58 -8.33 -9.60
CA VAL A 125 4.02 -7.82 -10.86
C VAL A 125 2.83 -6.90 -10.59
N ALA A 126 1.95 -7.24 -9.65
CA ALA A 126 0.82 -6.41 -9.25
C ALA A 126 1.25 -5.06 -8.63
N LEU A 127 2.24 -5.09 -7.73
CA LEU A 127 2.84 -3.89 -7.13
C LEU A 127 3.46 -3.01 -8.19
N THR A 128 4.26 -3.62 -9.07
CA THR A 128 4.99 -2.87 -10.09
C THR A 128 4.05 -2.28 -11.12
N HIS A 129 2.98 -2.99 -11.49
CA HIS A 129 1.93 -2.44 -12.34
C HIS A 129 1.26 -1.25 -11.69
N THR A 130 0.85 -1.37 -10.42
CA THR A 130 0.25 -0.27 -9.68
C THR A 130 1.19 0.94 -9.61
N TRP A 131 2.46 0.73 -9.25
CA TRP A 131 3.48 1.78 -9.19
C TRP A 131 3.74 2.45 -10.55
N SER A 132 3.79 1.66 -11.63
CA SER A 132 4.07 2.17 -12.98
C SER A 132 3.02 3.16 -13.48
N GLN A 133 1.79 3.05 -12.99
CA GLN A 133 0.70 3.95 -13.35
C GLN A 133 0.77 5.29 -12.64
N TYR A 134 1.30 5.32 -11.41
CA TYR A 134 1.53 6.57 -10.69
C TYR A 134 2.76 7.32 -11.23
N ASN A 135 3.77 6.59 -11.71
CA ASN A 135 5.04 7.16 -12.15
C ASN A 135 5.37 6.81 -13.61
N PRO A 136 4.50 7.08 -14.60
CA PRO A 136 4.65 6.56 -15.98
C PRO A 136 5.91 7.08 -16.69
N GLU A 137 6.36 8.29 -16.36
CA GLU A 137 7.54 8.94 -16.96
C GLU A 137 8.85 8.62 -16.23
N ARG A 138 8.80 7.92 -15.09
CA ARG A 138 10.02 7.56 -14.34
C ARG A 138 10.81 6.52 -15.11
N ILE A 139 12.10 6.78 -15.33
CA ILE A 139 13.01 5.86 -16.02
C ILE A 139 13.54 4.86 -15.00
N VAL A 140 13.32 3.58 -15.26
CA VAL A 140 13.79 2.48 -14.42
C VAL A 140 14.93 1.75 -15.08
N ARG A 141 15.96 1.42 -14.28
CA ARG A 141 17.08 0.56 -14.66
C ARG A 141 16.71 -0.88 -14.32
N PHE A 142 16.59 -1.72 -15.34
CA PHE A 142 16.27 -3.14 -15.23
C PHE A 142 17.52 -4.00 -15.34
N TYR A 143 17.35 -5.32 -15.40
CA TYR A 143 18.43 -6.29 -15.54
C TYR A 143 19.40 -5.89 -16.67
N PHE A 144 20.69 -6.10 -16.43
CA PHE A 144 21.79 -5.77 -17.36
C PHE A 144 21.94 -4.28 -17.70
N GLY A 145 21.36 -3.37 -16.90
CA GLY A 145 21.52 -1.92 -17.09
C GLY A 145 20.63 -1.34 -18.19
N ILE A 146 19.70 -2.14 -18.74
CA ILE A 146 18.70 -1.68 -19.70
C ILE A 146 17.80 -0.66 -19.01
N THR A 147 17.56 0.48 -19.64
CA THR A 147 16.68 1.54 -19.12
C THR A 147 15.44 1.69 -19.98
N PHE A 148 14.28 1.84 -19.34
CA PHE A 148 13.03 2.12 -20.03
C PHE A 148 12.06 2.86 -19.11
N LYS A 149 10.98 3.40 -19.69
CA LYS A 149 9.92 4.08 -18.93
C LYS A 149 9.12 3.10 -18.10
N ALA A 150 8.77 3.49 -16.87
CA ALA A 150 8.00 2.67 -15.93
C ALA A 150 6.74 2.04 -16.53
N LYS A 151 6.06 2.71 -17.47
CA LYS A 151 4.90 2.18 -18.19
C LYS A 151 5.10 0.77 -18.77
N TYR A 152 6.31 0.44 -19.23
CA TYR A 152 6.61 -0.86 -19.86
C TYR A 152 7.08 -1.92 -18.86
N LEU A 153 7.38 -1.52 -17.63
CA LEU A 153 7.98 -2.35 -16.60
C LEU A 153 7.19 -3.63 -16.29
N PRO A 154 5.85 -3.59 -16.13
CA PRO A 154 5.09 -4.80 -15.82
C PRO A 154 5.13 -5.81 -16.97
N ALA A 155 5.09 -5.32 -18.21
CA ALA A 155 5.18 -6.16 -19.41
C ALA A 155 6.59 -6.77 -19.56
N VAL A 156 7.64 -5.98 -19.29
CA VAL A 156 9.04 -6.46 -19.33
C VAL A 156 9.29 -7.49 -18.24
N LEU A 157 8.76 -7.29 -17.02
CA LEU A 157 8.82 -8.28 -15.94
C LEU A 157 8.20 -9.61 -16.35
N LEU A 158 7.01 -9.59 -16.96
CA LEU A 158 6.35 -10.80 -17.45
C LEU A 158 7.15 -11.50 -18.55
N ALA A 159 7.67 -10.74 -19.52
CA ALA A 159 8.49 -11.30 -20.59
C ALA A 159 9.77 -11.94 -20.04
N PHE A 160 10.40 -11.32 -19.05
CA PHE A 160 11.60 -11.85 -18.41
C PHE A 160 11.31 -13.12 -17.60
N LYS A 161 10.18 -13.15 -16.89
CA LYS A 161 9.69 -14.35 -16.18
C LYS A 161 9.44 -15.51 -17.15
N LEU A 162 8.84 -15.24 -18.31
CA LEU A 162 8.64 -16.24 -19.35
C LEU A 162 9.98 -16.77 -19.90
N LEU A 163 10.96 -15.88 -20.10
CA LEU A 163 12.25 -16.23 -20.69
C LEU A 163 13.12 -17.09 -19.75
N ILE A 164 13.11 -16.81 -18.44
CA ILE A 164 13.96 -17.51 -17.47
C ILE A 164 13.26 -18.72 -16.86
N GLU A 165 12.02 -18.55 -16.40
CA GLU A 165 11.33 -19.55 -15.58
C GLU A 165 10.28 -20.36 -16.37
N GLY A 166 9.96 -19.93 -17.58
CA GLY A 166 9.07 -20.63 -18.50
C GLY A 166 7.59 -20.26 -18.38
N GLN A 167 6.76 -21.01 -19.09
CA GLN A 167 5.34 -20.69 -19.32
C GLN A 167 4.49 -20.70 -18.04
N LEU A 168 4.74 -21.64 -17.11
CA LEU A 168 3.97 -21.74 -15.88
C LEU A 168 4.17 -20.51 -14.99
N SER A 169 5.42 -20.08 -14.79
CA SER A 169 5.74 -18.87 -14.03
C SER A 169 5.16 -17.61 -14.66
N PHE A 170 5.10 -17.55 -16.00
CA PHE A 170 4.45 -16.46 -16.73
C PHE A 170 2.95 -16.40 -16.41
N LEU A 171 2.23 -17.52 -16.50
CA LEU A 171 0.79 -17.57 -16.21
C LEU A 171 0.50 -17.17 -14.76
N ILE A 172 1.29 -17.70 -13.82
CA ILE A 172 1.18 -17.35 -12.41
C ILE A 172 1.42 -15.84 -12.23
N SER A 173 2.49 -15.29 -12.81
CA SER A 173 2.82 -13.86 -12.69
C SER A 173 1.77 -12.96 -13.36
N ALA A 174 1.14 -13.40 -14.45
CA ALA A 174 0.07 -12.69 -15.14
C ALA A 174 -1.18 -12.54 -14.25
N THR A 175 -1.43 -13.46 -13.31
CA THR A 175 -2.49 -13.27 -12.30
C THR A 175 -2.31 -11.99 -11.47
N GLY A 176 -1.06 -11.56 -11.27
CA GLY A 176 -0.73 -10.29 -10.63
C GLY A 176 -1.23 -9.07 -11.40
N VAL A 177 -1.11 -9.09 -12.73
CA VAL A 177 -1.65 -8.03 -13.60
C VAL A 177 -3.16 -7.98 -13.46
N VAL A 178 -3.84 -9.13 -13.54
CA VAL A 178 -5.30 -9.22 -13.36
C VAL A 178 -5.72 -8.68 -11.98
N ALA A 179 -5.01 -9.06 -10.91
CA ALA A 179 -5.28 -8.58 -9.56
C ALA A 179 -5.17 -7.05 -9.45
N SER A 180 -4.15 -6.47 -10.07
CA SER A 180 -3.98 -5.01 -10.08
C SER A 180 -5.04 -4.28 -10.91
N TYR A 181 -5.47 -4.84 -12.05
CA TYR A 181 -6.58 -4.28 -12.84
C TYR A 181 -7.90 -4.34 -12.08
N LEU A 182 -8.17 -5.44 -11.39
CA LEU A 182 -9.35 -5.57 -10.54
C LEU A 182 -9.33 -4.53 -9.43
N TYR A 183 -8.18 -4.35 -8.77
CA TYR A 183 -8.02 -3.30 -7.76
C TYR A 183 -8.30 -1.90 -8.33
N GLN A 184 -7.79 -1.58 -9.52
CA GLN A 184 -8.05 -0.29 -10.18
C GLN A 184 -9.52 -0.11 -10.58
N HIS A 185 -10.16 -1.17 -11.06
CA HIS A 185 -11.57 -1.13 -11.42
C HIS A 185 -12.44 -0.85 -10.17
N LEU A 186 -12.11 -1.50 -9.05
CA LEU A 186 -12.75 -1.23 -7.75
C LEU A 186 -12.50 0.23 -7.31
N GLU A 187 -11.31 0.78 -7.54
CA GLU A 187 -10.99 2.17 -7.23
C GLU A 187 -11.73 3.16 -8.16
N THR A 188 -11.98 2.81 -9.43
CA THR A 188 -12.55 3.70 -10.45
C THR A 188 -14.08 3.70 -10.49
N SER A 189 -14.73 2.61 -10.06
CA SER A 189 -16.20 2.40 -10.17
C SER A 189 -17.09 3.35 -9.35
N GLN A 190 -16.55 4.38 -8.70
CA GLN A 190 -17.31 5.33 -7.88
C GLN A 190 -17.16 6.79 -8.38
N PRO A 191 -17.95 7.20 -9.40
CA PRO A 191 -17.97 8.58 -9.85
C PRO A 191 -18.77 9.44 -8.86
N GLY A 192 -18.10 10.28 -8.07
CA GLY A 192 -18.75 11.38 -7.33
C GLY A 192 -18.66 11.38 -5.79
N SER A 193 -17.84 10.53 -5.17
CA SER A 193 -17.51 10.67 -3.74
C SER A 193 -16.17 11.41 -3.58
N PRO A 194 -16.00 12.32 -2.61
CA PRO A 194 -14.67 12.87 -2.27
C PRO A 194 -13.69 11.70 -2.04
N PRO A 195 -12.37 11.86 -2.28
CA PRO A 195 -11.36 10.79 -2.29
C PRO A 195 -11.20 10.16 -0.90
N SER A 196 -12.22 9.41 -0.53
CA SER A 196 -12.35 8.62 0.67
C SER A 196 -11.86 7.24 0.27
N PRO A 197 -11.01 6.59 1.06
CA PRO A 197 -10.59 5.23 0.77
C PRO A 197 -11.85 4.35 0.70
N ILE A 198 -12.23 3.95 -0.51
CA ILE A 198 -13.42 3.13 -0.78
C ILE A 198 -13.33 1.81 -0.05
N ILE A 199 -12.11 1.32 0.16
CA ILE A 199 -11.93 0.35 1.21
C ILE A 199 -11.70 1.11 2.50
N GLN A 200 -12.75 1.25 3.31
CA GLN A 200 -12.57 1.47 4.72
C GLN A 200 -11.71 0.32 5.24
N THR A 201 -10.42 0.61 5.43
CA THR A 201 -9.52 -0.23 6.20
C THR A 201 -10.25 -0.59 7.47
N PRO A 202 -10.49 -1.88 7.70
CA PRO A 202 -11.36 -2.27 8.77
C PRO A 202 -10.79 -1.73 10.08
N GLN A 203 -11.65 -1.22 10.94
CA GLN A 203 -11.23 -0.45 12.12
C GLN A 203 -10.31 -1.26 13.04
N TRP A 204 -10.43 -2.59 13.04
CA TRP A 204 -9.51 -3.48 13.75
C TRP A 204 -8.07 -3.39 13.23
N LEU A 205 -7.86 -3.22 11.92
CA LEU A 205 -6.53 -3.11 11.33
C LEU A 205 -5.89 -1.75 11.63
N LYS A 206 -6.69 -0.68 11.65
CA LYS A 206 -6.26 0.65 12.12
C LYS A 206 -5.89 0.67 13.61
N LYS A 207 -6.47 -0.22 14.41
CA LYS A 207 -6.14 -0.38 15.84
C LYS A 207 -4.88 -1.20 16.07
N LEU A 208 -4.56 -2.14 15.17
CA LEU A 208 -3.37 -2.98 15.27
C LEU A 208 -2.09 -2.30 14.76
N LEU A 209 -2.21 -1.37 13.81
CA LEU A 209 -1.07 -0.66 13.23
C LEU A 209 -1.06 0.79 13.73
N PRO A 210 0.05 1.29 14.32
CA PRO A 210 0.15 2.69 14.70
C PRO A 210 -0.05 3.60 13.48
N ALA A 211 -0.89 4.62 13.63
CA ALA A 211 -1.05 5.66 12.63
C ALA A 211 0.28 6.44 12.52
N ALA A 212 0.80 6.53 11.30
CA ALA A 212 2.05 7.18 10.92
C ALA A 212 3.35 6.47 11.32
N TRP A 213 4.00 5.82 10.34
CA TRP A 213 5.46 5.88 10.24
C TRP A 213 5.82 7.30 9.75
N SER A 214 5.91 8.25 10.68
CA SER A 214 6.63 9.49 10.43
C SER A 214 8.08 9.25 10.80
N VAL A 215 8.98 9.25 9.82
CA VAL A 215 10.39 9.56 10.11
C VAL A 215 10.38 10.92 10.75
N GLU A 216 10.68 10.96 12.04
CA GLU A 216 10.74 12.14 12.86
C GLU A 216 11.90 13.02 12.39
N SER A 217 11.67 13.86 11.37
CA SER A 217 12.40 15.11 11.23
C SER A 217 11.70 16.11 12.15
N GLY A 218 12.27 16.26 13.35
CA GLY A 218 11.92 17.17 14.44
C GLY A 218 10.68 18.07 14.32
N TRP A 219 9.88 18.03 15.39
CA TRP A 219 8.81 18.93 15.82
C TRP A 219 7.36 18.39 15.76
N THR A 220 6.86 18.18 16.98
CA THR A 220 5.46 18.16 17.45
C THR A 220 4.52 17.10 16.91
N THR A 221 4.17 16.19 17.83
CA THR A 221 2.94 15.41 17.87
C THR A 221 1.71 16.35 17.82
N ASP A 222 1.18 16.61 16.63
CA ASP A 222 -0.23 16.96 16.47
C ASP A 222 -0.87 15.90 15.56
N THR A 223 -1.58 14.96 16.18
CA THR A 223 -2.45 14.00 15.52
C THR A 223 -3.68 14.72 14.97
N ARG A 224 -3.48 15.62 14.02
CA ARG A 224 -4.54 16.15 13.17
C ARG A 224 -4.31 15.58 11.79
N HIS A 225 -5.30 14.78 11.38
CA HIS A 225 -5.59 14.38 10.00
C HIS A 225 -4.58 14.94 8.99
N VAL A 226 -3.60 14.12 8.59
CA VAL A 226 -2.75 14.44 7.45
C VAL A 226 -3.68 14.55 6.26
N GLN A 227 -4.02 15.80 5.98
CA GLN A 227 -4.92 16.26 4.95
C GLN A 227 -4.28 15.92 3.62
N ARG A 228 -4.95 15.07 2.84
CA ARG A 228 -4.54 14.78 1.46
C ARG A 228 -4.47 16.12 0.72
N SER A 229 -3.43 16.32 -0.09
CA SER A 229 -3.20 17.53 -0.90
C SER A 229 -4.21 17.72 -2.05
N PHE A 230 -5.46 17.27 -1.88
CA PHE A 230 -6.54 17.47 -2.81
C PHE A 230 -7.85 17.61 -2.03
N GLY A 231 -8.41 18.83 -2.05
CA GLY A 231 -9.72 19.18 -1.50
C GLY A 231 -9.69 19.73 -0.07
N SER A 232 -9.56 21.05 0.09
CA SER A 232 -9.79 21.73 1.36
C SER A 232 -11.29 21.92 1.59
N ALA A 233 -11.90 21.06 2.40
CA ALA A 233 -13.16 21.41 3.06
C ALA A 233 -12.82 22.32 4.25
N TYR A 234 -13.15 23.61 4.14
CA TYR A 234 -12.95 24.58 5.20
C TYR A 234 -14.03 24.36 6.27
N TYR A 235 -13.65 23.81 7.43
CA TYR A 235 -14.47 23.89 8.63
C TYR A 235 -13.91 25.03 9.49
N PRO A 236 -14.67 26.11 9.72
CA PRO A 236 -14.19 27.19 10.58
C PRO A 236 -14.10 26.69 12.02
N SER A 237 -12.88 26.65 12.55
CA SER A 237 -12.61 26.41 13.96
C SER A 237 -13.08 27.62 14.78
N ALA A 238 -13.99 27.39 15.72
CA ALA A 238 -14.33 28.37 16.74
C ALA A 238 -13.08 28.69 17.57
N PRO A 239 -12.75 29.98 17.82
CA PRO A 239 -11.56 30.34 18.59
C PRO A 239 -11.72 29.93 20.06
N ALA A 240 -10.79 29.12 20.54
CA ALA A 240 -10.62 28.79 21.95
C ALA A 240 -10.09 30.02 22.69
N GLY A 241 -11.00 30.80 23.28
CA GLY A 241 -10.66 31.91 24.17
C GLY A 241 -10.23 31.40 25.55
N SER A 242 -8.96 31.62 25.88
CA SER A 242 -8.41 31.45 27.22
C SER A 242 -8.83 32.62 28.12
N GLY A 243 -9.62 32.35 29.16
CA GLY A 243 -10.09 33.36 30.12
C GLY A 243 -10.17 32.83 31.55
N ARG A 244 -9.44 33.46 32.46
CA ARG A 244 -9.42 33.28 33.93
C ARG A 244 -10.81 33.48 34.57
N PRO A 245 -11.10 32.89 35.75
CA PRO A 245 -12.34 33.15 36.47
C PRO A 245 -12.26 34.49 37.24
N GLY A 246 -13.16 35.41 36.91
CA GLY A 246 -13.36 36.69 37.58
C GLY A 246 -14.85 36.91 37.86
N SER A 247 -15.12 37.50 39.02
CA SER A 247 -16.39 37.71 39.72
C SER A 247 -17.54 38.38 38.96
N THR A 248 -18.73 37.82 39.16
CA THR A 248 -20.10 38.35 39.37
C THR A 248 -20.50 39.80 39.01
N SER A 249 -21.76 39.89 38.54
CA SER A 249 -22.63 41.07 38.25
C SER A 249 -22.48 41.61 36.81
N SER A 250 -23.51 41.90 36.01
CA SER A 250 -24.91 42.25 36.27
C SER A 250 -25.76 42.08 34.99
N ASN A 251 -27.00 41.60 35.17
CA ASN A 251 -28.26 41.96 34.49
C ASN A 251 -28.28 42.36 33.00
N SER A 252 -28.87 41.51 32.14
CA SER A 252 -29.92 41.87 31.15
C SER A 252 -30.33 40.64 30.31
N ARG A 253 -31.63 40.33 30.32
CA ARG A 253 -32.36 39.55 29.28
C ARG A 253 -32.65 40.49 28.08
N PRO A 254 -33.03 40.05 26.85
CA PRO A 254 -33.81 38.83 26.54
C PRO A 254 -33.49 38.10 25.21
N GLU A 255 -34.22 37.00 24.99
CA GLU A 255 -34.71 36.41 23.73
C GLU A 255 -33.78 36.01 22.58
N GLY A 256 -34.02 34.77 22.11
CA GLY A 256 -33.37 34.20 20.95
C GLY A 256 -33.82 34.83 19.64
N SER A 257 -32.92 34.84 18.65
CA SER A 257 -33.29 34.98 17.25
C SER A 257 -32.20 34.39 16.34
N SER A 258 -32.65 33.46 15.52
CA SER A 258 -32.25 33.17 14.13
C SER A 258 -30.85 33.61 13.67
N VAL A 259 -30.03 32.62 13.30
CA VAL A 259 -28.84 32.78 12.47
C VAL A 259 -29.23 33.35 11.09
N SER A 260 -28.96 34.63 10.86
CA SER A 260 -29.14 35.26 9.55
C SER A 260 -27.89 35.04 8.68
N PHE A 261 -28.02 34.27 7.61
CA PHE A 261 -26.97 34.13 6.61
C PHE A 261 -26.98 35.33 5.65
N ARG A 262 -25.87 36.08 5.64
CA ARG A 262 -25.70 37.31 4.88
C ARG A 262 -25.06 36.98 3.52
N TRP A 263 -25.88 36.70 2.52
CA TRP A 263 -25.41 36.48 1.15
C TRP A 263 -25.05 37.82 0.46
N GLY A 264 -23.98 37.79 -0.31
CA GLY A 264 -23.22 38.95 -0.79
C GLY A 264 -24.03 40.03 -1.51
N ARG A 265 -23.64 41.30 -1.28
CA ARG A 265 -24.10 42.48 -2.00
C ARG A 265 -23.49 42.50 -3.40
N GLY A 266 -24.33 42.39 -4.44
CA GLY A 266 -23.96 42.71 -5.81
C GLY A 266 -23.87 44.22 -6.02
N HIS A 267 -22.77 44.70 -6.60
CA HIS A 267 -22.66 46.06 -7.12
C HIS A 267 -23.28 46.10 -8.52
N ARG A 268 -24.21 47.03 -8.75
CA ARG A 268 -24.68 47.38 -10.09
C ARG A 268 -23.83 48.52 -10.63
N LEU A 269 -23.19 48.30 -11.78
CA LEU A 269 -22.63 49.34 -12.62
C LEU A 269 -23.68 49.72 -13.68
N GLY A 270 -23.94 51.02 -13.82
CA GLY A 270 -24.67 51.58 -14.96
C GLY A 270 -25.95 52.34 -14.60
N GLY A 271 -25.99 53.61 -15.01
CA GLY A 271 -27.22 54.41 -15.06
C GLY A 271 -26.96 55.92 -15.08
N SER A 272 -26.50 56.41 -16.25
CA SER A 272 -26.60 57.78 -16.82
C SER A 272 -26.48 58.99 -15.90
#